data_AF-A0A517MAU4-F1
#
_entry.id   AF-A0A517MAU4-F1
#
_cell.length_a   1.000
_cell.length_b   1.000
_cell.length_c   1.000
_cell.angle_alpha   90.00
_cell.angle_beta   90.00
_cell.angle_gamma   90.00
#
_symmetry.space_group_name_H-M   'P 1'
#
loop_
_entity.id
_entity.type
_entity.pdbx_description
1 polymer ?
#
loop_
_entity_poly.entity_id
_entity_poly.type
_entity_poly.pdbx_seq_one_letter_code
_entity_poly.pdbx_strand_id
1 'polypeptide(L)'
;MSRPFSFFRSPFGKGDTESTGDGGQRLNVNETLLASLRAQQTTLRIVVTLYAFGLLSVMESAGESADFPLRTFLLERTGSERFAWAFLQFGTTASAISCFTLALIAGLAGTQAPKTRAVLLHVSLLAALLATIWQAAISISAAFAEGAFQIWMIGQDAGMLILPIALARSIQISSDSASAEQTLQQVSRWLAYAAAIVFFCYGWKVIFHPVTVDSLLTRSISRWNGYQLVDSVTRTLMWGFAFLEWGLALLAIWGPRRLAMLGIAMWGMIAALSRISANGLFVWDEALLRAVVSGIAIASLWGIPQKPEGNIQ
;
A
#
# COMPACT_ATOMS: atom_id res chain seq x y z
N MET A 1 -31.73 -32.91 12.44
CA MET A 1 -30.49 -33.57 11.96
C MET A 1 -29.39 -32.51 12.00
N SER A 2 -28.74 -32.38 13.15
CA SER A 2 -27.45 -32.97 13.55
C SER A 2 -26.34 -31.89 13.53
N ARG A 3 -26.19 -31.23 14.68
CA ARG A 3 -25.05 -30.35 15.02
C ARG A 3 -23.80 -31.21 15.27
N PRO A 4 -22.59 -30.72 15.00
CA PRO A 4 -21.38 -31.29 15.59
C PRO A 4 -20.71 -30.35 16.62
N PHE A 5 -20.49 -30.93 17.80
CA PHE A 5 -19.34 -30.81 18.70
C PHE A 5 -18.95 -29.45 19.31
N SER A 6 -19.49 -29.18 20.51
CA SER A 6 -18.86 -28.38 21.55
C SER A 6 -18.18 -29.30 22.58
N PHE A 7 -16.85 -29.36 22.58
CA PHE A 7 -16.06 -30.05 23.60
C PHE A 7 -15.05 -29.05 24.18
N PHE A 8 -15.37 -28.49 25.35
CA PHE A 8 -14.47 -28.09 26.44
C PHE A 8 -15.29 -27.29 27.47
N ARG A 9 -15.85 -28.00 28.46
CA ARG A 9 -16.29 -27.40 29.73
C ARG A 9 -15.10 -27.45 30.69
N SER A 10 -14.50 -26.31 30.99
CA SER A 10 -13.60 -26.17 32.14
C SER A 10 -14.43 -25.93 33.41
N PRO A 11 -14.17 -26.66 34.52
CA PRO A 11 -14.87 -26.49 35.78
C PRO A 11 -14.02 -25.62 36.72
N PHE A 12 -14.24 -24.31 36.74
CA PHE A 12 -13.68 -23.47 37.81
C PHE A 12 -14.67 -22.40 38.26
N GLY A 13 -15.08 -22.55 39.53
CA GLY A 13 -15.31 -21.45 40.46
C GLY A 13 -16.52 -20.56 40.21
N LYS A 14 -17.66 -20.91 40.84
CA LYS A 14 -18.51 -19.88 41.44
C LYS A 14 -17.72 -19.30 42.62
N GLY A 15 -17.07 -18.17 42.39
CA GLY A 15 -16.54 -17.29 43.42
C GLY A 15 -17.39 -16.02 43.43
N ASP A 16 -17.89 -15.68 44.60
CA ASP A 16 -18.78 -14.56 44.84
C ASP A 16 -18.14 -13.20 44.49
N THR A 17 -19.05 -12.26 44.24
CA THR A 17 -18.84 -10.87 43.85
C THR A 17 -17.90 -10.07 44.77
N GLU A 18 -16.79 -9.60 44.23
CA GLU A 18 -16.20 -8.30 44.59
C GLU A 18 -15.92 -7.49 43.31
N SER A 19 -16.73 -6.46 43.09
CA SER A 19 -16.59 -5.52 41.97
C SER A 19 -15.44 -4.55 42.22
N THR A 20 -14.21 -4.97 41.92
CA THR A 20 -13.06 -4.07 41.69
C THR A 20 -12.65 -4.03 40.21
N GLY A 21 -13.56 -4.44 39.31
CA GLY A 21 -13.26 -4.87 37.95
C GLY A 21 -13.15 -3.82 36.84
N ASP A 22 -13.33 -2.52 37.09
CA ASP A 22 -13.28 -1.51 36.00
C ASP A 22 -11.85 -0.96 35.76
N GLY A 23 -10.93 -1.11 36.72
CA GLY A 23 -9.54 -0.64 36.58
C GLY A 23 -8.65 -1.56 35.74
N GLY A 24 -8.78 -2.89 35.94
CA GLY A 24 -7.94 -3.89 35.25
C GLY A 24 -8.28 -4.09 33.78
N GLN A 25 -9.57 -4.03 33.42
CA GLN A 25 -9.99 -4.11 32.01
C GLN A 25 -9.55 -2.88 31.20
N ARG A 26 -9.65 -1.67 31.78
CA ARG A 26 -9.23 -0.44 31.08
C ARG A 26 -7.73 -0.35 30.85
N LEU A 27 -6.91 -0.87 31.77
CA LEU A 27 -5.45 -0.96 31.60
C LEU A 27 -5.08 -1.87 30.42
N ASN A 28 -5.72 -3.03 30.30
CA ASN A 28 -5.44 -4.00 29.23
C ASN A 28 -5.89 -3.50 27.83
N VAL A 29 -7.00 -2.76 27.76
CA VAL A 29 -7.49 -2.14 26.50
C VAL A 29 -6.54 -1.04 26.01
N ASN A 30 -5.97 -0.24 26.92
CA ASN A 30 -5.02 0.81 26.53
C ASN A 30 -3.71 0.22 26.00
N GLU A 31 -3.20 -0.87 26.59
CA GLU A 31 -1.98 -1.53 26.13
C GLU A 31 -2.14 -2.17 24.75
N THR A 32 -3.26 -2.85 24.51
CA THR A 32 -3.58 -3.47 23.21
C THR A 32 -3.78 -2.44 22.10
N LEU A 33 -4.42 -1.31 22.41
CA LEU A 33 -4.55 -0.18 21.47
C LEU A 33 -3.19 0.43 21.11
N LEU A 34 -2.35 0.68 22.13
CA LEU A 34 -1.00 1.22 21.92
C LEU A 34 -0.10 0.24 21.13
N ALA A 35 -0.22 -1.06 21.39
CA ALA A 35 0.48 -2.08 20.63
C ALA A 35 0.05 -2.09 19.15
N SER A 36 -1.26 -2.01 18.88
CA SER A 36 -1.81 -1.96 17.52
C SER A 36 -1.36 -0.70 16.78
N LEU A 37 -1.32 0.44 17.48
CA LEU A 37 -0.80 1.70 16.93
C LEU A 37 0.67 1.59 16.54
N ARG A 38 1.51 1.05 17.42
CA ARG A 38 2.95 0.85 17.17
C ARG A 38 3.18 -0.11 16.02
N ALA A 39 2.38 -1.17 15.92
CA ALA A 39 2.44 -2.12 14.82
C ALA A 39 2.05 -1.45 13.48
N GLN A 40 0.98 -0.63 13.47
CA GLN A 40 0.60 0.15 12.30
C GLN A 40 1.70 1.14 11.88
N GLN A 41 2.27 1.89 12.84
CA GLN A 41 3.37 2.82 12.58
C GLN A 41 4.59 2.11 12.01
N THR A 42 4.99 0.98 12.59
CA THR A 42 6.14 0.18 12.13
C THR A 42 5.90 -0.34 10.71
N THR A 43 4.69 -0.85 10.45
CA THR A 43 4.29 -1.30 9.12
C THR A 43 4.36 -0.14 8.12
N LEU A 44 3.75 1.01 8.42
CA LEU A 44 3.79 2.19 7.56
C LEU A 44 5.21 2.68 7.28
N ARG A 45 6.11 2.65 8.28
CA ARG A 45 7.51 3.01 8.11
C ARG A 45 8.21 2.09 7.12
N ILE A 46 8.08 0.77 7.29
CA ILE A 46 8.64 -0.21 6.36
C ILE A 46 8.11 0.04 4.94
N VAL A 47 6.81 0.24 4.80
CA VAL A 47 6.17 0.42 3.50
C VAL A 47 6.60 1.72 2.82
N VAL A 48 6.69 2.84 3.55
CA VAL A 48 7.22 4.11 3.02
C VAL A 48 8.69 3.98 2.63
N THR A 49 9.49 3.24 3.40
CA THR A 49 10.90 2.97 3.07
C THR A 49 11.02 2.12 1.81
N LEU A 50 10.25 1.03 1.68
CA LEU A 50 10.23 0.20 0.48
C LEU A 50 9.78 0.99 -0.76
N TYR A 51 8.80 1.87 -0.60
CA TYR A 51 8.36 2.77 -1.67
C TYR A 51 9.48 3.73 -2.10
N ALA A 52 10.18 4.34 -1.14
CA ALA A 52 11.33 5.21 -1.44
C ALA A 52 12.45 4.47 -2.18
N PHE A 53 12.80 3.24 -1.75
CA PHE A 53 13.79 2.42 -2.44
C PHE A 53 13.35 2.01 -3.84
N GLY A 54 12.08 1.61 -4.01
CA GLY A 54 11.53 1.29 -5.33
C GLY A 54 11.59 2.48 -6.28
N LEU A 55 11.24 3.69 -5.80
CA LEU A 55 11.34 4.91 -6.61
C LEU A 55 12.77 5.23 -7.04
N LEU A 56 13.76 5.08 -6.15
CA LEU A 56 15.17 5.31 -6.49
C LEU A 56 15.68 4.30 -7.52
N SER A 57 15.33 3.03 -7.35
CA SER A 57 15.80 1.98 -8.25
C SER A 57 15.18 2.07 -9.64
N VAL A 58 13.91 2.49 -9.75
CA VAL A 58 13.27 2.74 -11.05
C VAL A 58 13.96 3.89 -11.80
N MET A 59 14.52 4.88 -11.10
CA MET A 59 15.29 5.95 -11.73
C MET A 59 16.66 5.50 -12.24
N GLU A 60 17.30 4.59 -11.53
CA GLU A 60 18.56 3.98 -11.99
C GLU A 60 18.31 3.13 -13.24
N SER A 61 17.23 2.35 -13.28
CA SER A 61 16.88 1.50 -14.43
C SER A 61 16.30 2.29 -15.62
N ALA A 62 15.55 3.36 -15.40
CA ALA A 62 15.00 4.22 -16.45
C ALA A 62 16.07 5.05 -17.20
N GLY A 63 17.30 5.12 -16.69
CA GLY A 63 18.44 5.73 -17.38
C GLY A 63 18.88 4.97 -18.61
N GLU A 64 18.57 3.68 -18.67
CA GLU A 64 19.02 2.78 -19.72
C GLU A 64 17.96 2.50 -20.80
N SER A 65 16.67 2.72 -20.50
CA SER A 65 15.57 2.46 -21.45
C SER A 65 15.05 3.73 -22.14
N ALA A 66 15.09 3.75 -23.48
CA ALA A 66 14.61 4.86 -24.32
C ALA A 66 13.08 5.07 -24.28
N ASP A 67 12.31 4.07 -23.84
CA ASP A 67 10.85 4.01 -24.02
C ASP A 67 10.03 4.52 -22.82
N PHE A 68 10.54 5.49 -22.04
CA PHE A 68 9.73 6.07 -20.98
C PHE A 68 8.72 7.06 -21.58
N PRO A 69 7.41 6.82 -21.53
CA PRO A 69 6.48 7.56 -22.38
C PRO A 69 6.35 9.05 -22.00
N LEU A 70 6.53 9.35 -20.71
CA LEU A 70 6.63 10.73 -20.22
C LEU A 70 7.94 11.43 -20.62
N ARG A 71 9.04 10.68 -20.79
CA ARG A 71 10.29 11.21 -21.35
C ARG A 71 10.05 11.60 -22.81
N THR A 72 9.38 10.75 -23.59
CA THR A 72 8.99 11.03 -24.98
C THR A 72 8.12 12.27 -25.10
N PHE A 73 7.11 12.43 -24.25
CA PHE A 73 6.28 13.64 -24.23
C PHE A 73 7.07 14.92 -23.89
N LEU A 74 7.86 14.87 -22.81
CA LEU A 74 8.69 16.02 -22.40
C LEU A 74 9.75 16.33 -23.47
N LEU A 75 10.29 15.31 -24.12
CA LEU A 75 11.18 15.42 -25.28
C LEU A 75 10.49 16.14 -26.44
N GLU A 76 9.30 15.72 -26.84
CA GLU A 76 8.53 16.34 -27.93
C GLU A 76 8.20 17.80 -27.64
N ARG A 77 7.90 18.14 -26.37
CA ARG A 77 7.54 19.51 -25.95
C ARG A 77 8.72 20.44 -25.76
N THR A 78 9.86 19.92 -25.27
CA THR A 78 11.01 20.76 -24.89
C THR A 78 12.16 20.67 -25.88
N GLY A 79 12.13 19.69 -26.80
CA GLY A 79 13.21 19.39 -27.73
C GLY A 79 14.51 18.94 -27.06
N SER A 80 14.50 18.69 -25.74
CA SER A 80 15.70 18.44 -24.95
C SER A 80 15.54 17.21 -24.06
N GLU A 81 16.21 16.14 -24.47
CA GLU A 81 16.26 14.88 -23.74
C GLU A 81 16.80 15.06 -22.33
N ARG A 82 17.84 15.88 -22.21
CA ARG A 82 18.51 16.15 -20.94
C ARG A 82 17.60 16.87 -19.96
N PHE A 83 16.76 17.79 -20.44
CA PHE A 83 15.82 18.52 -19.58
C PHE A 83 14.69 17.60 -19.10
N ALA A 84 14.08 16.85 -20.03
CA ALA A 84 13.03 15.87 -19.71
C ALA A 84 13.52 14.86 -18.66
N TRP A 85 14.73 14.34 -18.84
CA TRP A 85 15.32 13.35 -17.96
C TRP A 85 15.68 13.94 -16.59
N ALA A 86 16.32 15.12 -16.55
CA ALA A 86 16.66 15.81 -15.31
C ALA A 86 15.41 16.19 -14.49
N PHE A 87 14.31 16.58 -15.15
CA PHE A 87 13.06 16.96 -14.50
C PHE A 87 12.38 15.75 -13.82
N LEU A 88 12.32 14.61 -14.51
CA LEU A 88 11.79 13.36 -13.97
C LEU A 88 12.65 12.82 -12.82
N GLN A 89 13.97 12.82 -13.01
CA GLN A 89 14.92 12.36 -12.01
C GLN A 89 14.87 13.23 -10.75
N PHE A 90 14.77 14.55 -10.89
CA PHE A 90 14.66 15.46 -9.75
C PHE A 90 13.41 15.18 -8.92
N GLY A 91 12.24 15.04 -9.57
CA GLY A 91 10.96 14.84 -8.89
C GLY A 91 10.87 13.54 -8.09
N THR A 92 11.30 12.45 -8.72
CA THR A 92 11.31 11.11 -8.13
C THR A 92 12.34 10.99 -7.01
N THR A 93 13.55 11.53 -7.21
CA THR A 93 14.59 11.57 -6.18
C THR A 93 14.15 12.41 -4.97
N ALA A 94 13.57 13.59 -5.20
CA ALA A 94 13.03 14.43 -4.14
C ALA A 94 11.91 13.71 -3.37
N SER A 95 11.05 12.95 -4.06
CA SER A 95 10.00 12.12 -3.45
C SER A 95 10.57 11.01 -2.58
N ALA A 96 11.56 10.28 -3.08
CA ALA A 96 12.21 9.22 -2.34
C ALA A 96 12.94 9.74 -1.10
N ILE A 97 13.73 10.82 -1.23
CA ILE A 97 14.43 11.46 -0.11
C ILE A 97 13.43 11.94 0.94
N SER A 98 12.32 12.56 0.53
CA SER A 98 11.29 13.05 1.46
C SER A 98 10.61 11.91 2.20
N CYS A 99 10.27 10.82 1.50
CA CYS A 99 9.71 9.61 2.11
C CYS A 99 10.69 8.95 3.10
N PHE A 100 11.96 8.82 2.72
CA PHE A 100 13.00 8.25 3.57
C PHE A 100 13.24 9.09 4.82
N THR A 101 13.33 10.41 4.65
CA THR A 101 13.48 11.37 5.75
C THR A 101 12.30 11.29 6.72
N LEU A 102 11.07 11.20 6.20
CA LEU A 102 9.88 11.01 7.02
C LEU A 102 9.90 9.68 7.79
N ALA A 103 10.29 8.57 7.15
CA ALA A 103 10.38 7.26 7.79
C ALA A 103 11.47 7.20 8.88
N LEU A 104 12.57 7.92 8.69
CA LEU A 104 13.64 8.10 9.68
C LEU A 104 13.17 8.93 10.88
N ILE A 105 12.55 10.09 10.63
CA ILE A 105 12.02 10.96 11.69
C ILE A 105 10.94 10.24 12.49
N ALA A 106 10.10 9.44 11.82
CA ALA A 106 9.13 8.56 12.48
C ALA A 106 9.78 7.56 13.44
N GLY A 107 11.00 7.11 13.15
CA GLY A 107 11.77 6.22 14.02
C GLY A 107 12.41 6.90 15.21
N LEU A 108 12.87 8.14 15.00
CA LEU A 108 13.49 8.96 16.04
C LEU A 108 12.46 9.71 16.89
N ALA A 109 11.17 9.63 16.53
CA ALA A 109 10.08 10.29 17.23
C ALA A 109 9.96 9.89 18.72
N GLY A 110 10.48 8.73 19.11
CA GLY A 110 10.51 8.27 20.50
C GLY A 110 11.65 8.86 21.35
N THR A 111 12.67 9.47 20.73
CA THR A 111 13.88 9.93 21.43
C THR A 111 14.01 11.46 21.48
N GLN A 112 13.14 12.20 20.80
CA GLN A 112 13.22 13.66 20.70
C GLN A 112 12.18 14.40 21.53
N ALA A 113 12.53 15.64 21.91
CA ALA A 113 11.62 16.57 22.59
C ALA A 113 10.36 16.84 21.73
N PRO A 114 9.17 16.97 22.36
CA PRO A 114 7.88 17.03 21.64
C PRO A 114 7.76 18.20 20.66
N LYS A 115 8.37 19.35 20.98
CA LYS A 115 8.38 20.53 20.09
C LYS A 115 9.23 20.31 18.83
N THR A 116 10.42 19.74 18.98
CA THR A 116 11.32 19.43 17.86
C THR A 116 10.73 18.36 16.96
N ARG A 117 10.10 17.34 17.55
CA ARG A 117 9.36 16.29 16.84
C ARG A 117 8.24 16.87 15.99
N ALA A 118 7.44 17.79 16.54
CA ALA A 118 6.34 18.40 15.81
C ALA A 118 6.85 19.17 14.58
N VAL A 119 7.88 20.00 14.71
CA VAL A 119 8.45 20.77 13.60
C VAL A 119 9.02 19.84 12.51
N LEU A 120 9.81 18.84 12.89
CA LEU A 120 10.39 17.88 11.95
C LEU A 120 9.31 17.11 11.18
N LEU A 121 8.25 16.66 11.86
CA LEU A 121 7.13 15.97 11.22
C LEU A 121 6.38 16.87 10.23
N HIS A 122 6.15 18.15 10.56
CA HIS A 122 5.46 19.08 9.66
C HIS A 122 6.29 19.38 8.42
N VAL A 123 7.60 19.62 8.59
CA VAL A 123 8.51 19.89 7.47
C VAL A 123 8.64 18.67 6.56
N SER A 124 8.79 17.47 7.13
CA SER A 124 8.89 16.25 6.33
C SER A 124 7.57 15.83 5.68
N LEU A 125 6.43 16.09 6.34
CA LEU A 125 5.12 15.91 5.71
C LEU A 125 4.93 16.89 4.55
N LEU A 126 5.29 18.17 4.73
CA LEU A 126 5.20 19.17 3.66
C LEU A 126 6.10 18.79 2.49
N ALA A 127 7.34 18.37 2.75
CA ALA A 127 8.26 17.90 1.72
C ALA A 127 7.71 16.67 0.98
N ALA A 128 7.19 15.68 1.72
CA ALA A 128 6.57 14.50 1.15
C ALA A 128 5.34 14.87 0.31
N LEU A 129 4.47 15.75 0.79
CA LEU A 129 3.29 16.26 0.06
C LEU A 129 3.68 17.00 -1.21
N LEU A 130 4.67 17.89 -1.16
CA LEU A 130 5.13 18.62 -2.33
C LEU A 130 5.71 17.68 -3.40
N ALA A 131 6.51 16.70 -2.97
CA ALA A 131 7.08 15.72 -3.88
C ALA A 131 6.00 14.78 -4.48
N THR A 132 5.00 14.45 -3.67
CA THR A 132 3.79 13.70 -4.03
C THR A 132 2.92 14.46 -5.04
N ILE A 133 2.69 15.76 -4.82
CA ILE A 133 1.97 16.64 -5.76
C ILE A 133 2.74 16.76 -7.06
N TRP A 134 4.06 16.87 -6.98
CA TRP A 134 4.94 16.90 -8.15
C TRP A 134 4.83 15.61 -8.97
N GLN A 135 4.88 14.45 -8.32
CA GLN A 135 4.69 13.15 -8.97
C GLN A 135 3.30 13.04 -9.62
N ALA A 136 2.25 13.49 -8.92
CA ALA A 136 0.90 13.52 -9.48
C ALA A 136 0.81 14.46 -10.70
N ALA A 137 1.46 15.62 -10.66
CA ALA A 137 1.50 16.56 -11.79
C ALA A 137 2.25 15.98 -13.00
N ILE A 138 3.34 15.26 -12.75
CA ILE A 138 4.07 14.45 -13.73
C ILE A 138 3.10 13.44 -14.37
N SER A 139 2.45 12.60 -13.57
CA SER A 139 1.55 11.54 -14.05
C SER A 139 0.31 12.11 -14.77
N ILE A 140 -0.24 13.25 -14.33
CA ILE A 140 -1.32 13.97 -15.00
C ILE A 140 -0.88 14.52 -16.35
N SER A 141 0.26 15.21 -16.40
CA SER A 141 0.80 15.77 -17.65
C SER A 141 1.03 14.68 -18.69
N ALA A 142 1.46 13.52 -18.22
CA ALA A 142 1.70 12.34 -19.00
C ALA A 142 0.40 11.66 -19.48
N ALA A 143 -0.68 11.71 -18.68
CA ALA A 143 -2.03 11.29 -19.09
C ALA A 143 -2.65 12.11 -20.21
N PHE A 144 -2.41 13.41 -20.22
CA PHE A 144 -2.85 14.26 -21.33
C PHE A 144 -2.06 14.02 -22.62
N ALA A 145 -0.87 13.43 -22.54
CA ALA A 145 0.01 13.22 -23.69
C ALA A 145 -0.31 11.96 -24.50
N GLU A 146 -0.56 10.83 -23.82
CA GLU A 146 -0.64 9.52 -24.48
C GLU A 146 -1.96 8.76 -24.21
N GLY A 147 -2.93 9.41 -23.59
CA GLY A 147 -4.27 8.84 -23.38
C GLY A 147 -4.34 7.83 -22.22
N ALA A 148 -5.20 6.81 -22.40
CA ALA A 148 -5.74 5.97 -21.32
C ALA A 148 -4.70 5.20 -20.47
N PHE A 149 -3.51 4.92 -21.02
CA PHE A 149 -2.41 4.27 -20.32
C PHE A 149 -2.01 5.11 -19.10
N GLN A 150 -1.81 6.40 -19.29
CA GLN A 150 -1.18 7.23 -18.27
C GLN A 150 -2.16 7.69 -17.15
N ILE A 151 -3.48 7.59 -17.39
CA ILE A 151 -4.52 7.69 -16.33
C ILE A 151 -4.37 6.57 -15.28
N TRP A 152 -3.84 5.40 -15.66
CA TRP A 152 -3.56 4.30 -14.72
C TRP A 152 -2.39 4.64 -13.78
N MET A 153 -1.31 5.24 -14.29
CA MET A 153 -0.17 5.65 -13.47
C MET A 153 -0.61 6.65 -12.39
N ILE A 154 -1.49 7.59 -12.76
CA ILE A 154 -2.10 8.51 -11.80
C ILE A 154 -2.85 7.76 -10.70
N GLY A 155 -3.66 6.75 -11.04
CA GLY A 155 -4.41 5.98 -10.04
C GLY A 155 -3.52 5.16 -9.11
N GLN A 156 -2.45 4.57 -9.65
CA GLN A 156 -1.45 3.84 -8.87
C GLN A 156 -0.67 4.78 -7.94
N ASP A 157 -0.20 5.91 -8.47
CA ASP A 157 0.53 6.91 -7.71
C ASP A 157 -0.37 7.58 -6.67
N ALA A 158 -1.62 7.93 -7.02
CA ALA A 158 -2.65 8.51 -6.15
C ALA A 158 -2.87 7.70 -4.88
N GLY A 159 -2.93 6.37 -5.00
CA GLY A 159 -3.02 5.47 -3.85
C GLY A 159 -1.76 5.47 -3.00
N MET A 160 -0.58 5.63 -3.60
CA MET A 160 0.70 5.74 -2.86
C MET A 160 0.87 7.10 -2.18
N LEU A 161 0.20 8.16 -2.64
CA LEU A 161 0.22 9.50 -2.03
C LEU A 161 -0.31 9.51 -0.60
N ILE A 162 -1.16 8.56 -0.23
CA ILE A 162 -1.74 8.51 1.11
C ILE A 162 -0.73 8.08 2.17
N LEU A 163 0.32 7.33 1.79
CA LEU A 163 1.28 6.72 2.71
C LEU A 163 2.00 7.73 3.62
N PRO A 164 2.64 8.79 3.08
CA PRO A 164 3.30 9.79 3.94
C PRO A 164 2.30 10.54 4.83
N ILE A 165 1.08 10.80 4.35
CA ILE A 165 0.02 11.45 5.13
C ILE A 165 -0.42 10.55 6.29
N ALA A 166 -0.69 9.27 6.00
CA ALA A 166 -1.06 8.27 6.98
C ALA A 166 0.03 8.08 8.05
N LEU A 167 1.29 8.01 7.63
CA LEU A 167 2.43 7.91 8.54
C LEU A 167 2.53 9.14 9.44
N ALA A 168 2.52 10.35 8.89
CA ALA A 168 2.59 11.57 9.69
C ALA A 168 1.42 11.70 10.68
N ARG A 169 0.20 11.37 10.24
CA ARG A 169 -0.99 11.39 11.08
C ARG A 169 -0.92 10.36 12.22
N SER A 170 -0.39 9.17 11.95
CA SER A 170 -0.20 8.14 12.97
C SER A 170 0.80 8.55 14.05
N ILE A 171 1.76 9.43 13.74
CA ILE A 171 2.80 9.89 14.69
C ILE A 171 2.33 11.07 15.53
N GLN A 172 1.36 11.87 15.07
CA GLN A 172 0.81 13.03 15.80
C GLN A 172 0.01 12.68 17.06
N ILE A 173 -0.11 11.39 17.40
CA ILE A 173 -0.98 10.92 18.48
C ILE A 173 -0.38 11.30 19.84
N SER A 174 -1.15 12.08 20.58
CA SER A 174 -0.94 12.40 22.00
C SER A 174 -1.39 11.22 22.87
N SER A 175 -0.95 11.17 24.12
CA SER A 175 -1.16 10.09 25.09
C SER A 175 -2.63 9.81 25.49
N ASP A 176 -3.60 10.40 24.79
CA ASP A 176 -5.04 10.26 25.07
C ASP A 176 -5.64 9.10 24.24
N SER A 177 -6.16 8.09 24.93
CA SER A 177 -6.61 6.81 24.33
C SER A 177 -7.80 6.98 23.38
N ALA A 178 -8.73 7.89 23.67
CA ALA A 178 -9.89 8.15 22.81
C ALA A 178 -9.46 8.75 21.46
N SER A 179 -8.49 9.67 21.48
CA SER A 179 -7.93 10.28 20.27
C SER A 179 -7.11 9.29 19.44
N ALA A 180 -6.43 8.34 20.10
CA ALA A 180 -5.61 7.33 19.47
C ALA A 180 -6.47 6.31 18.69
N GLU A 181 -7.57 5.85 19.27
CA GLU A 181 -8.50 4.92 18.61
C GLU A 181 -9.14 5.54 17.37
N GLN A 182 -9.67 6.77 17.48
CA GLN A 182 -10.29 7.45 16.35
C GLN A 182 -9.29 7.65 15.20
N THR A 183 -8.04 8.01 15.53
CA THR A 183 -6.99 8.21 14.53
C THR A 183 -6.58 6.90 13.87
N LEU A 184 -6.40 5.82 14.64
CA LEU A 184 -6.10 4.48 14.13
C LEU A 184 -7.15 4.00 13.11
N GLN A 185 -8.43 4.17 13.45
CA GLN A 185 -9.55 3.84 12.56
C GLN A 185 -9.61 4.76 11.34
N GLN A 186 -9.29 6.05 11.48
CA GLN A 186 -9.27 6.99 10.37
C GLN A 186 -8.14 6.66 9.38
N VAL A 187 -6.92 6.46 9.87
CA VAL A 187 -5.75 6.07 9.08
C VAL A 187 -6.00 4.73 8.38
N SER A 188 -6.54 3.73 9.10
CA SER A 188 -6.92 2.44 8.51
C SER A 188 -7.92 2.59 7.36
N ARG A 189 -8.96 3.43 7.52
CA ARG A 189 -9.93 3.70 6.45
C ARG A 189 -9.28 4.36 5.24
N TRP A 190 -8.41 5.34 5.43
CA TRP A 190 -7.68 5.99 4.34
C TRP A 190 -6.81 5.00 3.56
N LEU A 191 -6.07 4.14 4.26
CA LEU A 191 -5.24 3.10 3.65
C LEU A 191 -6.10 2.07 2.88
N ALA A 192 -7.25 1.67 3.43
CA ALA A 192 -8.15 0.74 2.77
C ALA A 192 -8.74 1.33 1.47
N TYR A 193 -9.12 2.61 1.47
CA TYR A 193 -9.59 3.29 0.26
C TYR A 193 -8.48 3.46 -0.78
N ALA A 194 -7.27 3.81 -0.35
CA ALA A 194 -6.13 3.89 -1.25
C ALA A 194 -5.81 2.53 -1.88
N ALA A 195 -5.77 1.46 -1.10
CA ALA A 195 -5.58 0.10 -1.61
C ALA A 195 -6.67 -0.29 -2.61
N ALA A 196 -7.94 0.06 -2.32
CA ALA A 196 -9.06 -0.20 -3.22
C ALA A 196 -8.92 0.55 -4.55
N ILE A 197 -8.51 1.83 -4.53
CA ILE A 197 -8.26 2.63 -5.74
C ILE A 197 -7.16 1.98 -6.58
N VAL A 198 -6.03 1.61 -5.96
CA VAL A 198 -4.91 0.96 -6.67
C VAL A 198 -5.36 -0.35 -7.32
N PHE A 199 -6.08 -1.19 -6.57
CA PHE A 199 -6.58 -2.46 -7.11
C PHE A 199 -7.62 -2.25 -8.21
N PHE A 200 -8.48 -1.24 -8.08
CA PHE A 200 -9.44 -0.92 -9.13
C PHE A 200 -8.73 -0.52 -10.43
N CYS A 201 -7.70 0.31 -10.32
CA CYS A 201 -6.86 0.71 -11.43
C CYS A 201 -6.05 -0.46 -12.02
N TYR A 202 -5.60 -1.42 -11.20
CA TYR A 202 -4.98 -2.65 -11.69
C TYR A 202 -5.95 -3.49 -12.51
N GLY A 203 -7.18 -3.69 -12.03
CA GLY A 203 -8.16 -4.49 -12.78
C GLY A 203 -8.49 -3.85 -14.12
N TRP A 204 -8.57 -2.52 -14.15
CA TRP A 204 -8.71 -1.76 -15.38
C TRP A 204 -7.50 -1.94 -16.32
N LYS A 205 -6.29 -1.84 -15.79
CA LYS A 205 -5.05 -2.03 -16.56
C LYS A 205 -4.99 -3.40 -17.22
N VAL A 206 -5.38 -4.46 -16.51
CA VAL A 206 -5.38 -5.83 -17.04
C VAL A 206 -6.26 -5.93 -18.28
N ILE A 207 -7.43 -5.27 -18.32
CA ILE A 207 -8.34 -5.35 -19.47
C ILE A 207 -7.91 -4.47 -20.65
N PHE A 208 -7.56 -3.22 -20.37
CA PHE A 208 -7.36 -2.23 -21.44
C PHE A 208 -5.92 -2.13 -21.93
N HIS A 209 -4.95 -2.65 -21.16
CA HIS A 209 -3.53 -2.69 -21.55
C HIS A 209 -2.91 -4.07 -21.30
N PRO A 210 -3.43 -5.11 -22.00
CA PRO A 210 -3.11 -6.49 -21.70
C PRO A 210 -1.63 -6.83 -21.91
N VAL A 211 -0.94 -6.15 -22.81
CA VAL A 211 0.47 -6.39 -23.18
C VAL A 211 1.41 -6.51 -21.95
N THR A 212 1.19 -5.71 -20.90
CA THR A 212 2.03 -5.73 -19.69
C THR A 212 1.78 -6.91 -18.75
N VAL A 213 0.64 -7.58 -18.89
CA VAL A 213 0.20 -8.72 -18.07
C VAL A 213 0.28 -10.02 -18.87
N ASP A 214 -0.05 -9.97 -20.17
CA ASP A 214 0.24 -11.02 -21.15
C ASP A 214 1.71 -11.38 -21.13
N SER A 215 2.60 -10.38 -21.22
CA SER A 215 4.05 -10.62 -21.18
C SER A 215 4.52 -11.27 -19.89
N LEU A 216 3.87 -11.01 -18.75
CA LEU A 216 4.19 -11.68 -17.48
C LEU A 216 3.70 -13.11 -17.42
N LEU A 217 2.43 -13.33 -17.78
CA LEU A 217 1.80 -14.64 -17.77
C LEU A 217 2.54 -15.57 -18.73
N THR A 218 2.75 -15.11 -19.96
CA THR A 218 3.45 -15.89 -20.99
C THR A 218 4.92 -16.09 -20.65
N ARG A 219 5.68 -15.06 -20.21
CA ARG A 219 7.11 -15.25 -19.87
C ARG A 219 7.30 -16.09 -18.60
N SER A 220 6.50 -15.86 -17.55
CA SER A 220 6.60 -16.67 -16.33
C SER A 220 6.24 -18.12 -16.62
N ILE A 221 5.12 -18.39 -17.28
CA ILE A 221 4.68 -19.76 -17.54
C ILE A 221 5.60 -20.46 -18.54
N SER A 222 6.04 -19.76 -19.59
CA SER A 222 7.03 -20.28 -20.54
C SER A 222 8.34 -20.64 -19.85
N ARG A 223 8.83 -19.79 -18.93
CA ARG A 223 10.09 -20.04 -18.22
C ARG A 223 10.04 -21.27 -17.32
N TRP A 224 8.93 -21.50 -16.62
CA TRP A 224 8.83 -22.61 -15.67
C TRP A 224 8.36 -23.92 -16.30
N ASN A 225 7.45 -23.86 -17.27
CA ASN A 225 6.80 -25.04 -17.82
C ASN A 225 7.23 -25.36 -19.26
N GLY A 226 7.94 -24.45 -19.94
CA GLY A 226 8.36 -24.63 -21.34
C GLY A 226 7.21 -24.50 -22.36
N TYR A 227 5.98 -24.20 -21.92
CA TYR A 227 4.81 -24.08 -22.78
C TYR A 227 4.36 -22.62 -22.89
N GLN A 228 3.90 -22.24 -24.08
CA GLN A 228 3.18 -20.99 -24.29
C GLN A 228 1.69 -21.22 -24.08
N LEU A 229 1.04 -20.34 -23.32
CA LEU A 229 -0.41 -20.33 -23.21
C LEU A 229 -1.03 -19.91 -24.55
N VAL A 230 -2.13 -20.56 -24.92
CA VAL A 230 -2.95 -20.13 -26.05
C VAL A 230 -3.59 -18.79 -25.72
N ASP A 231 -3.61 -17.85 -26.68
CA ASP A 231 -4.12 -16.49 -26.51
C ASP A 231 -5.52 -16.41 -25.88
N SER A 232 -6.40 -17.35 -26.23
CA SER A 232 -7.76 -17.44 -25.68
C SER A 232 -7.76 -17.74 -24.17
N VAL A 233 -6.86 -18.60 -23.71
CA VAL A 233 -6.69 -18.94 -22.29
C VAL A 233 -6.10 -17.75 -21.55
N THR A 234 -5.07 -17.10 -22.11
CA THR A 234 -4.46 -15.92 -21.50
C THR A 234 -5.48 -14.80 -21.33
N ARG A 235 -6.24 -14.49 -22.38
CA ARG A 235 -7.30 -13.46 -22.31
C ARG A 235 -8.39 -13.81 -21.28
N THR A 236 -8.76 -15.08 -21.13
CA THR A 236 -9.72 -15.52 -20.10
C THR A 236 -9.18 -15.34 -18.69
N LEU A 237 -7.91 -15.70 -18.46
CA LEU A 237 -7.23 -15.49 -17.18
C LEU A 237 -7.14 -14.01 -16.82
N MET A 238 -6.89 -13.15 -17.80
CA MET A 238 -6.84 -11.70 -17.60
C MET A 238 -8.18 -11.12 -17.15
N TRP A 239 -9.29 -11.53 -17.78
CA TRP A 239 -10.62 -11.18 -17.29
C TRP A 239 -10.85 -11.66 -15.86
N GLY A 240 -10.44 -12.90 -15.55
CA GLY A 240 -10.50 -13.44 -14.19
C GLY A 240 -9.73 -12.57 -13.17
N PHE A 241 -8.51 -12.14 -13.50
CA PHE A 241 -7.72 -11.27 -12.64
C PHE A 241 -8.35 -9.89 -12.47
N ALA A 242 -8.86 -9.29 -13.54
CA ALA A 242 -9.55 -8.00 -13.46
C ALA A 242 -10.78 -8.06 -12.55
N PHE A 243 -11.61 -9.09 -12.71
CA PHE A 243 -12.78 -9.28 -11.85
C PHE A 243 -12.39 -9.54 -10.39
N LEU A 244 -11.31 -10.28 -10.14
CA LEU A 244 -10.79 -10.48 -8.79
C LEU A 244 -10.35 -9.15 -8.17
N GLU A 245 -9.59 -8.34 -8.89
CA GLU A 245 -9.07 -7.06 -8.41
C GLU A 245 -10.18 -6.04 -8.16
N TRP A 246 -11.16 -5.94 -9.07
CA TRP A 246 -12.36 -5.14 -8.85
C TRP A 246 -13.19 -5.67 -7.69
N GLY A 247 -13.42 -6.98 -7.60
CA GLY A 247 -14.16 -7.58 -6.50
C GLY A 247 -13.52 -7.25 -5.14
N LEU A 248 -12.20 -7.39 -5.02
CA LEU A 248 -11.47 -7.02 -3.81
C LEU A 248 -11.57 -5.51 -3.50
N ALA A 249 -11.48 -4.65 -4.51
CA ALA A 249 -11.67 -3.21 -4.35
C ALA A 249 -13.08 -2.85 -3.85
N LEU A 250 -14.14 -3.46 -4.41
CA LEU A 250 -15.51 -3.21 -3.97
C LEU A 250 -15.76 -3.76 -2.56
N LEU A 251 -15.22 -4.94 -2.23
CA LEU A 251 -15.29 -5.50 -0.88
C LEU A 251 -14.53 -4.67 0.15
N ALA A 252 -13.46 -3.98 -0.24
CA ALA A 252 -12.73 -3.06 0.62
C ALA A 252 -13.56 -1.80 0.96
N ILE A 253 -14.41 -1.34 0.05
CA ILE A 253 -15.23 -0.14 0.24
C ILE A 253 -16.52 -0.49 1.01
N TRP A 254 -17.28 -1.48 0.51
CA TRP A 254 -18.65 -1.78 0.97
C TRP A 254 -18.79 -3.11 1.74
N GLY A 255 -17.79 -3.98 1.69
CA GLY A 255 -17.87 -5.35 2.20
C GLY A 255 -17.12 -5.60 3.51
N PRO A 256 -16.82 -6.88 3.81
CA PRO A 256 -16.00 -7.27 4.95
C PRO A 256 -14.54 -6.84 4.73
N ARG A 257 -14.23 -5.60 5.10
CA ARG A 257 -12.94 -4.94 4.85
C ARG A 257 -11.73 -5.77 5.25
N ARG A 258 -11.80 -6.49 6.38
CA ARG A 258 -10.69 -7.34 6.84
C ARG A 258 -10.35 -8.45 5.83
N LEU A 259 -11.36 -9.13 5.31
CA LEU A 259 -11.17 -10.17 4.29
C LEU A 259 -10.68 -9.56 2.98
N ALA A 260 -11.23 -8.41 2.58
CA ALA A 260 -10.78 -7.69 1.40
C ALA A 260 -9.29 -7.31 1.50
N MET A 261 -8.86 -6.72 2.63
CA MET A 261 -7.47 -6.32 2.84
C MET A 261 -6.51 -7.51 2.90
N LEU A 262 -6.92 -8.65 3.47
CA LEU A 262 -6.13 -9.88 3.42
C LEU A 262 -6.00 -10.40 1.98
N GLY A 263 -7.09 -10.36 1.20
CA GLY A 263 -7.08 -10.72 -0.21
C GLY A 263 -6.18 -9.81 -1.04
N ILE A 264 -6.26 -8.49 -0.83
CA ILE A 264 -5.39 -7.49 -1.45
C ILE A 264 -3.92 -7.72 -1.07
N ALA A 265 -3.64 -7.97 0.20
CA ALA A 265 -2.28 -8.24 0.68
C ALA A 265 -1.68 -9.48 0.01
N MET A 266 -2.43 -10.58 -0.02
CA MET A 266 -2.03 -11.83 -0.66
C MET A 266 -1.83 -11.64 -2.16
N TRP A 267 -2.79 -11.00 -2.84
CA TRP A 267 -2.74 -10.81 -4.29
C TRP A 267 -1.59 -9.89 -4.70
N GLY A 268 -1.35 -8.80 -3.97
CA GLY A 268 -0.20 -7.91 -4.21
C GLY A 268 1.14 -8.64 -4.03
N MET A 269 1.22 -9.61 -3.11
CA MET A 269 2.43 -10.40 -2.90
C MET A 269 2.64 -11.41 -4.03
N ILE A 270 1.57 -12.07 -4.49
CA ILE A 270 1.60 -12.94 -5.68
C ILE A 270 2.04 -12.12 -6.90
N ALA A 271 1.49 -10.91 -7.08
CA ALA A 271 1.87 -10.02 -8.17
C ALA A 271 3.34 -9.60 -8.10
N ALA A 272 3.88 -9.32 -6.91
CA ALA A 272 5.30 -9.03 -6.72
C ALA A 272 6.20 -10.25 -7.02
N LEU A 273 5.86 -11.42 -6.49
CA LEU A 273 6.61 -12.66 -6.71
C LEU A 273 6.59 -13.10 -8.18
N SER A 274 5.46 -12.90 -8.87
CA SER A 274 5.35 -13.22 -10.31
C SER A 274 6.29 -12.38 -11.18
N ARG A 275 6.62 -11.15 -10.78
CA ARG A 275 7.61 -10.30 -11.47
C ARG A 275 9.02 -10.86 -11.34
N ILE A 276 9.41 -11.23 -10.13
CA ILE A 276 10.70 -11.88 -9.85
C ILE A 276 10.79 -13.22 -10.61
N SER A 277 9.70 -13.98 -10.61
CA SER A 277 9.59 -15.24 -11.36
C SER A 277 9.75 -15.04 -12.88
N ALA A 278 9.04 -14.06 -13.46
CA ALA A 278 9.06 -13.81 -14.90
C ALA A 278 10.42 -13.30 -15.38
N ASN A 279 10.95 -12.26 -14.72
CA ASN A 279 12.09 -11.50 -15.22
C ASN A 279 13.40 -11.75 -14.44
N GLY A 280 13.37 -12.58 -13.40
CA GLY A 280 14.51 -12.82 -12.52
C GLY A 280 14.69 -11.73 -11.45
N LEU A 281 15.78 -11.82 -10.68
CA LEU A 281 16.10 -10.88 -9.60
C LEU A 281 16.44 -9.46 -10.10
N PHE A 282 16.66 -9.27 -11.40
CA PHE A 282 17.02 -7.98 -11.98
C PHE A 282 15.87 -6.96 -12.01
N VAL A 283 14.62 -7.38 -11.75
CA VAL A 283 13.43 -6.51 -11.71
C VAL A 283 12.86 -6.42 -10.29
N TRP A 284 13.77 -6.38 -9.30
CA TRP A 284 13.43 -6.31 -7.88
C TRP A 284 12.76 -4.98 -7.53
N ASP A 285 13.07 -3.92 -8.26
CA ASP A 285 12.49 -2.57 -8.14
C ASP A 285 10.97 -2.57 -8.42
N GLU A 286 10.54 -3.17 -9.53
CA GLU A 286 9.11 -3.27 -9.85
C GLU A 286 8.38 -4.20 -8.85
N ALA A 287 9.06 -5.26 -8.40
CA ALA A 287 8.52 -6.17 -7.39
C ALA A 287 8.33 -5.45 -6.04
N LEU A 288 9.27 -4.58 -5.65
CA LEU A 288 9.16 -3.76 -4.44
C LEU A 288 7.99 -2.79 -4.51
N LEU A 289 7.85 -2.05 -5.62
CA LEU A 289 6.75 -1.10 -5.78
C LEU A 289 5.37 -1.78 -5.72
N ARG A 290 5.26 -3.03 -6.18
CA ARG A 290 4.03 -3.83 -6.03
C ARG A 290 3.83 -4.35 -4.61
N ALA A 291 4.90 -4.75 -3.92
CA ALA A 291 4.85 -5.18 -2.53
C ALA A 291 4.39 -4.06 -1.58
N VAL A 292 4.61 -2.79 -1.94
CA VAL A 292 4.08 -1.62 -1.21
C VAL A 292 2.56 -1.68 -1.09
N VAL A 293 1.84 -2.15 -2.12
CA VAL A 293 0.37 -2.27 -2.08
C VAL A 293 -0.06 -3.29 -1.04
N SER A 294 0.64 -4.43 -0.96
CA SER A 294 0.41 -5.42 0.11
C SER A 294 0.69 -4.83 1.48
N GLY A 295 1.75 -4.03 1.58
CA GLY A 295 2.10 -3.30 2.79
C GLY A 295 1.02 -2.32 3.25
N ILE A 296 0.42 -1.55 2.33
CA ILE A 296 -0.72 -0.65 2.62
C ILE A 296 -1.89 -1.45 3.19
N ALA A 297 -2.23 -2.58 2.55
CA ALA A 297 -3.31 -3.44 3.00
C ALA A 297 -3.05 -4.00 4.41
N ILE A 298 -1.84 -4.49 4.68
CA ILE A 298 -1.44 -4.97 6.01
C ILE A 298 -1.49 -3.84 7.05
N ALA A 299 -0.99 -2.64 6.72
CA ALA A 299 -1.04 -1.49 7.61
C ALA A 299 -2.48 -1.08 7.96
N SER A 300 -3.42 -1.25 7.03
CA SER A 300 -4.83 -0.96 7.28
C SER A 300 -5.48 -1.93 8.27
N LEU A 301 -5.07 -3.21 8.29
CA LEU A 301 -5.66 -4.27 9.12
C LEU A 301 -5.61 -3.95 10.62
N TRP A 302 -4.57 -3.25 11.07
CA TRP A 302 -4.37 -2.89 12.48
C TRP A 302 -5.44 -1.95 13.05
N GLY A 303 -6.14 -1.19 12.22
CA GLY A 303 -7.21 -0.29 12.65
C GLY A 303 -8.61 -0.75 12.26
N ILE A 304 -8.76 -1.96 11.70
CA ILE A 304 -10.07 -2.55 11.46
C ILE A 304 -10.50 -3.23 12.76
N PRO A 305 -11.64 -2.83 13.37
CA PRO A 305 -12.09 -3.44 14.61
C PRO A 305 -12.25 -4.95 14.39
N GLN A 306 -11.59 -5.74 15.22
CA GLN A 306 -11.90 -7.14 15.32
C GLN A 306 -13.31 -7.17 15.90
N LYS A 307 -14.30 -7.68 15.16
CA LYS A 307 -15.57 -8.01 15.79
C LYS A 307 -15.20 -8.84 17.02
N PRO A 308 -15.60 -8.44 18.24
CA PRO A 308 -15.51 -9.37 19.35
C PRO A 308 -16.24 -10.61 18.85
N GLU A 309 -15.63 -11.78 18.99
CA GLU A 309 -16.31 -13.04 18.77
C GLU A 309 -17.50 -13.01 19.71
N GLY A 310 -18.63 -12.55 19.18
CA GLY A 310 -19.86 -12.44 19.93
C GLY A 310 -20.16 -13.85 20.35
N ASN A 311 -20.26 -14.04 21.67
CA ASN A 311 -20.93 -15.15 22.28
C ASN A 311 -22.02 -15.65 21.35
N ILE A 312 -21.76 -16.79 20.72
CA ILE A 312 -22.79 -17.60 20.10
C ILE A 312 -23.64 -18.08 21.28
N GLN A 313 -24.60 -17.25 21.69
CA GLN A 313 -25.72 -17.69 22.53
C GLN A 313 -26.77 -18.31 21.62
#